data_AF-A0A6A6GJP6-F1
#
_entry.id   AF-A0A6A6GJP6-F1
#
_cell.length_a   1.000
_cell.length_b   1.000
_cell.length_c   1.000
_cell.angle_alpha   90.00
_cell.angle_beta   90.00
_cell.angle_gamma   90.00
#
_symmetry.space_group_name_H-M   'P 1'
#
loop_
_entity.id
_entity.type
_entity.pdbx_description
1 polymer ?
#
loop_
_entity_poly.entity_id
_entity_poly.type
_entity_poly.pdbx_seq_one_letter_code
_entity_poly.pdbx_strand_id
1 'polypeptide(L)'
;MPSAVDPVCSSCGSPATSTSQISDLENQVRVLTEQSVDALNRLASYEEEIRQLRMQRNAAGATPAATPVDPQHSYNNSVDSAASNGYGLNRFASFRMGRKPSAGNATPSVDLGDLQTQLQKETKAREEAEKKAHQLNSELEDLSANLFEQANEMVATERKARSKLEERVATLEQRDKDKSKRLEKIEGALKRLDRVRTLLAPPTPPT
;
A
#
# COMPACT_ATOMS: atom_id res chain seq x y z
N MET A 1 -25.77 -19.70 57.61
CA MET A 1 -25.11 -18.95 56.52
C MET A 1 -26.21 -18.29 55.68
N PRO A 2 -26.73 -17.11 56.06
CA PRO A 2 -27.75 -16.45 55.24
C PRO A 2 -27.06 -15.70 54.09
N SER A 3 -27.57 -15.90 52.87
CA SER A 3 -27.12 -15.27 51.64
C SER A 3 -27.49 -13.78 51.65
N ALA A 4 -26.50 -12.92 51.38
CA ALA A 4 -26.71 -11.49 51.20
C ALA A 4 -27.56 -11.27 49.94
N VAL A 5 -28.75 -10.72 50.12
CA VAL A 5 -29.62 -10.30 49.02
C VAL A 5 -29.14 -8.91 48.59
N ASP A 6 -28.68 -8.79 47.34
CA ASP A 6 -28.19 -7.52 46.81
C ASP A 6 -29.28 -6.44 46.81
N PRO A 7 -28.97 -5.20 47.23
CA PRO A 7 -29.95 -4.13 47.32
C PRO A 7 -30.43 -3.70 45.92
N VAL A 8 -31.75 -3.70 45.74
CA VAL A 8 -32.45 -3.32 44.50
C VAL A 8 -33.03 -1.91 44.66
N CYS A 9 -32.92 -1.08 43.63
CA CYS A 9 -33.43 0.30 43.65
C CYS A 9 -34.97 0.34 43.65
N SER A 10 -35.59 1.00 44.64
CA SER A 10 -37.05 1.07 44.84
C SER A 10 -37.84 1.84 43.77
N SER A 11 -37.18 2.49 42.81
CA SER A 11 -37.84 3.25 41.72
C SER A 11 -37.92 2.49 40.39
N CYS A 12 -37.00 1.56 40.12
CA CYS A 12 -36.94 0.84 38.84
C CYS A 12 -36.69 -0.67 38.95
N GLY A 13 -36.57 -1.24 40.15
CA GLY A 13 -36.48 -2.69 40.36
C GLY A 13 -35.21 -3.36 39.83
N SER A 14 -34.21 -2.59 39.38
CA SER A 14 -32.93 -3.12 38.88
C SER A 14 -31.89 -3.23 40.01
N PRO A 15 -31.01 -4.25 40.00
CA PRO A 15 -30.00 -4.42 41.05
C PRO A 15 -29.05 -3.23 41.04
N ALA A 16 -28.63 -2.72 42.20
CA ALA A 16 -27.74 -1.53 42.30
C ALA A 16 -26.44 -1.66 41.48
N THR A 17 -26.02 -2.90 41.18
CA THR A 17 -24.90 -3.21 40.29
C THR A 17 -25.14 -2.79 38.83
N SER A 18 -26.38 -2.89 38.33
CA SER A 18 -26.73 -2.50 36.96
C SER A 18 -26.66 -0.99 36.74
N THR A 19 -27.07 -0.17 37.72
CA THR A 19 -26.96 1.29 37.64
C THR A 19 -25.51 1.76 37.67
N SER A 20 -24.65 1.09 38.44
CA SER A 20 -23.20 1.35 38.44
C SER A 20 -22.57 1.01 37.08
N GLN A 21 -22.93 -0.14 36.51
CA GLN A 21 -22.45 -0.56 35.19
C GLN A 21 -22.89 0.40 34.09
N ILE A 22 -24.12 0.93 34.15
CA ILE A 22 -24.61 1.94 33.21
C ILE A 22 -23.75 3.21 33.31
N SER A 23 -23.48 3.71 34.52
CA SER A 23 -22.64 4.90 34.67
C SER A 23 -21.19 4.68 34.20
N ASP A 24 -20.63 3.48 34.41
CA ASP A 24 -19.29 3.14 33.95
C ASP A 24 -19.23 3.09 32.41
N LEU A 25 -20.24 2.49 31.78
CA LEU A 25 -20.36 2.44 30.33
C LEU A 25 -20.58 3.84 29.73
N GLU A 26 -21.38 4.69 30.36
CA GLU A 26 -21.57 6.09 29.95
C GLU A 26 -20.26 6.88 30.02
N ASN A 27 -19.48 6.70 31.09
CA ASN A 27 -18.15 7.29 31.24
C ASN A 27 -17.18 6.78 30.15
N GLN A 28 -17.21 5.48 29.85
CA GLN A 28 -16.37 4.89 28.80
C GLN A 28 -16.75 5.45 27.42
N VAL A 29 -18.05 5.59 27.11
CA VAL A 29 -18.51 6.21 25.87
C VAL A 29 -18.03 7.66 25.79
N ARG A 30 -18.12 8.43 26.88
CA ARG A 30 -17.62 9.82 26.92
C ARG A 30 -16.12 9.89 26.61
N VAL A 31 -15.31 9.05 27.26
CA VAL A 31 -13.86 9.00 27.01
C VAL A 31 -13.56 8.60 25.56
N LEU A 32 -14.25 7.60 25.03
CA LEU A 32 -14.07 7.17 23.64
C LEU A 32 -14.47 8.27 22.65
N THR A 33 -15.50 9.05 22.95
CA THR A 33 -15.87 10.21 22.11
C THR A 33 -14.85 11.33 22.17
N GLU A 34 -14.25 11.60 23.33
CA GLU A 34 -13.17 12.58 23.44
C GLU A 34 -11.93 12.12 22.65
N GLN A 35 -11.57 10.85 22.78
CA GLN A 35 -10.48 10.24 22.02
C GLN A 35 -10.73 10.27 20.51
N SER A 36 -11.98 10.07 20.06
CA SER A 36 -12.30 10.15 18.63
C SER A 36 -12.20 11.57 18.10
N VAL A 37 -12.62 12.58 18.87
CA VAL A 37 -12.43 14.00 18.52
C VAL A 37 -10.95 14.36 18.43
N ASP A 38 -10.13 13.92 19.39
CA ASP A 38 -8.68 14.14 19.38
C ASP A 38 -7.99 13.47 18.18
N ALA A 39 -8.42 12.26 17.84
CA ALA A 39 -7.92 11.56 16.66
C ALA A 39 -8.29 12.32 15.37
N LEU A 40 -9.52 12.84 15.27
CA LEU A 40 -9.95 13.65 14.12
C LEU A 40 -9.15 14.96 14.00
N ASN A 41 -8.83 15.60 15.12
CA ASN A 41 -7.97 16.80 15.12
C ASN A 41 -6.57 16.50 14.58
N ARG A 42 -5.97 15.37 14.97
CA ARG A 42 -4.66 14.93 14.43
C ARG A 42 -4.74 14.61 12.93
N LEU A 43 -5.83 13.96 12.49
CA LEU A 43 -6.06 13.68 11.08
C LEU A 43 -6.18 14.97 10.24
N ALA A 44 -6.82 16.01 10.77
CA ALA A 44 -6.88 17.31 10.11
C ALA A 44 -5.48 17.93 9.93
N SER A 45 -4.62 17.86 10.96
CA SER A 45 -3.24 18.31 10.86
C SER A 45 -2.44 17.54 9.80
N TYR A 46 -2.60 16.21 9.73
CA TYR A 46 -1.93 15.39 8.71
C TYR A 46 -2.47 15.65 7.30
N GLU A 47 -3.77 15.94 7.15
CA GLU A 47 -4.34 16.31 5.85
C GLU A 47 -3.72 17.61 5.30
N GLU A 48 -3.53 18.59 6.17
CA GLU A 48 -2.87 19.87 5.81
C GLU A 48 -1.41 19.66 5.42
N GLU A 49 -0.66 18.86 6.16
CA GLU A 49 0.73 18.51 5.84
C GLU A 49 0.85 17.79 4.48
N ILE A 50 -0.02 16.82 4.21
CA ILE A 50 -0.08 16.14 2.90
C ILE A 50 -0.37 17.15 1.79
N ARG A 51 -1.28 18.09 2.02
CA ARG A 51 -1.61 19.14 1.04
C ARG A 51 -0.40 20.03 0.78
N GLN A 52 0.33 20.42 1.82
CA GLN A 52 1.55 21.22 1.71
C GLN A 52 2.66 20.48 0.95
N LEU A 53 2.89 19.19 1.26
CA LEU A 53 3.87 18.36 0.56
C LEU A 53 3.51 18.16 -0.91
N ARG A 54 2.22 17.98 -1.23
CA ARG A 54 1.75 17.92 -2.63
C ARG A 54 1.96 19.24 -3.35
N MET A 55 1.72 20.37 -2.69
CA MET A 55 1.99 21.70 -3.27
C MET A 55 3.49 21.92 -3.50
N GLN A 56 4.35 21.54 -2.56
CA GLN A 56 5.81 21.59 -2.74
C GLN A 56 6.27 20.71 -3.90
N ARG A 57 5.76 19.47 -4.00
CA ARG A 57 6.07 18.56 -5.11
C ARG A 57 5.60 19.12 -6.45
N ASN A 58 4.40 19.69 -6.51
CA ASN A 58 3.87 20.30 -7.74
C ASN A 58 4.62 21.58 -8.12
N ALA A 59 5.07 22.38 -7.15
CA ALA A 59 5.89 23.56 -7.39
C ALA A 59 7.31 23.21 -7.86
N ALA A 60 7.89 22.12 -7.33
CA ALA A 60 9.19 21.59 -7.77
C ALA A 60 9.12 20.83 -9.11
N GLY A 61 7.92 20.40 -9.53
CA GLY A 61 7.68 19.59 -10.74
C GLY A 61 7.17 20.37 -11.96
N ALA A 62 7.15 21.71 -11.94
CA ALA A 62 6.66 22.52 -13.06
C ALA A 62 7.68 22.63 -14.22
N THR A 63 7.91 21.53 -14.93
CA THR A 63 8.25 21.52 -16.36
C THR A 63 7.01 21.13 -17.15
N PRO A 64 6.74 21.71 -18.35
CA PRO A 64 5.48 21.51 -19.03
C PRO A 64 5.41 20.14 -19.74
N ALA A 65 4.33 19.42 -19.45
CA ALA A 65 3.61 18.44 -20.27
C ALA A 65 4.25 17.09 -20.62
N ALA A 66 3.56 16.00 -20.25
CA ALA A 66 3.33 14.86 -21.13
C ALA A 66 1.97 14.22 -20.81
N THR A 67 1.15 14.09 -21.86
CA THR A 67 -0.12 13.38 -21.91
C THR A 67 0.01 11.89 -21.55
N PRO A 68 -1.03 11.24 -21.00
CA PRO A 68 -1.01 9.80 -20.76
C PRO A 68 -1.17 9.07 -22.09
N VAL A 69 -0.16 8.26 -22.47
CA VAL A 69 -0.25 7.32 -23.59
C VAL A 69 -0.58 5.94 -23.02
N ASP A 70 -1.65 5.37 -23.58
CA ASP A 70 -2.27 4.08 -23.29
C ASP A 70 -1.28 2.89 -23.49
N PRO A 71 -1.23 1.85 -22.62
CA PRO A 71 -0.33 0.72 -22.79
C PRO A 71 -0.97 -0.42 -23.60
N GLN A 72 -0.75 -0.41 -24.92
CA GLN A 72 -0.93 -1.58 -25.77
C GLN A 72 0.26 -1.71 -26.72
N HIS A 73 0.94 -2.86 -26.63
CA HIS A 73 1.68 -3.59 -27.66
C HIS A 73 3.13 -3.99 -27.32
N SER A 74 3.23 -5.30 -27.06
CA SER A 74 4.20 -6.26 -27.60
C SER A 74 5.69 -6.05 -27.31
N TYR A 75 6.17 -6.95 -26.46
CA TYR A 75 7.54 -7.46 -26.45
C TYR A 75 8.05 -7.67 -27.89
N ASN A 76 9.22 -7.12 -28.20
CA ASN A 76 10.19 -7.71 -29.11
C ASN A 76 11.55 -7.02 -28.94
N ASN A 77 12.54 -7.80 -28.51
CA ASN A 77 13.95 -7.45 -28.59
C ASN A 77 14.36 -7.37 -30.06
N SER A 78 15.00 -6.27 -30.46
CA SER A 78 15.93 -6.28 -31.59
C SER A 78 16.96 -5.18 -31.42
N VAL A 79 18.21 -5.62 -31.28
CA VAL A 79 19.40 -4.80 -31.47
C VAL A 79 19.50 -4.37 -32.94
N ASP A 80 20.07 -3.19 -33.16
CA ASP A 80 20.42 -2.60 -34.45
C ASP A 80 19.27 -2.06 -35.32
N SER A 81 19.06 -0.74 -35.24
CA SER A 81 18.86 0.10 -36.42
C SER A 81 19.19 1.56 -36.11
N ALA A 82 20.30 1.99 -36.70
CA ALA A 82 20.66 3.37 -36.89
C ALA A 82 19.60 4.12 -37.70
N ALA A 83 19.58 5.44 -37.50
CA ALA A 83 19.02 6.45 -38.40
C ALA A 83 17.50 6.44 -38.62
N SER A 84 16.79 7.25 -37.85
CA SER A 84 16.09 8.44 -38.38
C SER A 84 15.33 9.16 -37.27
N ASN A 85 15.16 10.47 -37.44
CA ASN A 85 14.33 11.37 -36.63
C ASN A 85 14.96 11.72 -35.26
N GLY A 86 15.93 12.63 -35.15
CA GLY A 86 15.98 13.92 -35.82
C GLY A 86 15.33 14.99 -34.95
N TYR A 87 15.99 15.37 -33.84
CA TYR A 87 15.92 16.72 -33.27
C TYR A 87 17.19 17.01 -32.45
N GLY A 88 17.95 18.01 -32.92
CA GLY A 88 18.55 18.99 -32.02
C GLY A 88 19.76 18.55 -31.22
N LEU A 89 20.92 18.67 -31.87
CA LEU A 89 22.24 18.93 -31.30
C LEU A 89 22.20 19.94 -30.12
N ASN A 90 21.96 19.47 -28.89
CA ASN A 90 22.07 20.26 -27.66
C ASN A 90 23.29 19.85 -26.83
N ARG A 91 24.44 19.67 -27.49
CA ARG A 91 25.75 19.40 -26.84
C ARG A 91 26.76 20.54 -27.00
N PHE A 92 26.32 21.74 -27.41
CA PHE A 92 27.22 22.91 -27.52
C PHE A 92 26.65 24.20 -26.89
N ALA A 93 25.54 24.13 -26.15
CA ALA A 93 24.87 25.32 -25.61
C ALA A 93 25.55 25.95 -24.37
N SER A 94 26.57 25.32 -23.77
CA SER A 94 27.29 25.89 -22.63
C SER A 94 28.41 26.88 -22.99
N PHE A 95 28.64 27.18 -24.27
CA PHE A 95 29.62 28.20 -24.72
C PHE A 95 29.01 29.57 -25.02
N ARG A 96 27.73 29.80 -24.71
CA ARG A 96 27.07 31.09 -24.96
C ARG A 96 26.33 31.59 -23.73
N MET A 97 27.07 31.82 -22.65
CA MET A 97 26.63 32.80 -21.67
C MET A 97 27.59 33.98 -21.68
N GLY A 98 27.11 35.09 -22.25
CA GLY A 98 27.70 36.42 -22.15
C GLY A 98 28.58 36.86 -23.32
N ARG A 99 27.98 37.52 -24.33
CA ARG A 99 28.61 38.65 -25.06
C ARG A 99 27.57 39.33 -25.98
N LYS A 100 27.18 40.56 -25.61
CA LYS A 100 26.60 41.55 -26.54
C LYS A 100 27.69 41.98 -27.53
N PRO A 101 27.39 42.19 -28.83
CA PRO A 101 28.35 42.80 -29.74
C PRO A 101 28.27 44.32 -29.57
N SER A 102 29.30 44.93 -28.98
CA SER A 102 29.52 46.37 -29.08
C SER A 102 30.99 46.60 -29.42
N ALA A 103 31.20 47.30 -30.53
CA ALA A 103 32.49 47.66 -31.08
C ALA A 103 33.34 48.43 -30.06
N GLY A 104 34.57 47.95 -29.87
CA GLY A 104 35.59 48.54 -29.02
C GLY A 104 36.76 47.57 -28.98
N ASN A 105 37.86 47.91 -29.65
CA ASN A 105 39.09 47.13 -29.65
C ASN A 105 39.63 47.00 -28.22
N ALA A 106 39.34 45.88 -27.57
CA ALA A 106 40.11 45.37 -26.45
C ALA A 106 40.25 43.87 -26.68
N THR A 107 41.41 43.45 -27.14
CA THR A 107 41.85 42.06 -26.96
C THR A 107 41.75 41.75 -25.47
N PRO A 108 40.89 40.82 -25.00
CA PRO A 108 41.00 40.39 -23.63
C PRO A 108 42.30 39.59 -23.56
N SER A 109 43.38 40.20 -23.06
CA SER A 109 44.50 39.43 -22.56
C SER A 109 43.93 38.61 -21.40
N VAL A 110 43.51 37.38 -21.68
CA VAL A 110 43.02 36.48 -20.66
C VAL A 110 44.22 36.18 -19.78
N ASP A 111 44.20 36.68 -18.55
CA ASP A 111 45.31 36.48 -17.64
C ASP A 111 45.42 34.99 -17.32
N LEU A 112 46.60 34.42 -17.54
CA LEU A 112 46.87 33.00 -17.37
C LEU A 112 46.59 32.56 -15.92
N GLY A 113 46.83 33.47 -14.96
CA GLY A 113 46.55 33.25 -13.54
C GLY A 113 45.05 33.13 -13.22
N ASP A 114 44.21 33.94 -13.85
CA ASP A 114 42.75 33.89 -13.67
C ASP A 114 42.15 32.59 -14.23
N LEU A 115 42.65 32.13 -15.38
CA LEU A 115 42.28 30.85 -16.00
C LEU A 115 42.61 29.66 -15.07
N GLN A 116 43.82 29.64 -14.51
CA GLN A 116 44.23 28.58 -13.58
C GLN A 116 43.39 28.59 -12.30
N THR A 117 43.08 29.78 -11.77
CA THR A 117 42.20 29.95 -10.61
C THR A 117 40.77 29.46 -10.92
N GLN A 118 40.24 29.79 -12.10
CA GLN A 118 38.90 29.38 -12.51
C GLN A 118 38.81 27.86 -12.73
N LEU A 119 39.84 27.25 -13.32
CA LEU A 119 39.93 25.81 -13.50
C LEU A 119 39.96 25.07 -12.16
N GLN A 120 40.76 25.54 -11.20
CA GLN A 120 40.79 24.98 -9.85
C GLN A 120 39.45 25.09 -9.12
N LYS A 121 38.69 26.16 -9.36
CA LYS A 121 37.35 26.31 -8.79
C LYS A 121 36.36 25.33 -9.42
N GLU A 122 36.43 25.14 -10.74
CA GLU A 122 35.57 24.19 -11.45
C GLU A 122 35.85 22.75 -11.03
N THR A 123 37.13 22.35 -10.95
CA THR A 123 37.49 20.99 -10.54
C THR A 123 37.06 20.68 -9.11
N LYS A 124 37.20 21.63 -8.18
CA LYS A 124 36.68 21.49 -6.81
C LYS A 124 35.16 21.36 -6.78
N ALA A 125 34.46 22.23 -7.51
CA ALA A 125 33.00 22.15 -7.59
C ALA A 125 32.52 20.82 -8.19
N ARG A 126 33.27 20.28 -9.15
CA ARG A 126 33.03 18.97 -9.75
C ARG A 126 33.29 17.83 -8.77
N GLU A 127 34.41 17.87 -8.05
CA GLU A 127 34.73 16.87 -7.02
C GLU A 127 33.65 16.85 -5.92
N GLU A 128 33.17 18.01 -5.49
CA GLU A 128 32.06 18.12 -4.53
C GLU A 128 30.75 17.55 -5.09
N ALA A 129 30.45 17.81 -6.36
CA ALA A 129 29.26 17.26 -7.02
C ALA A 129 29.35 15.74 -7.17
N GLU A 130 30.52 15.21 -7.53
CA GLU A 130 30.78 13.76 -7.65
C GLU A 130 30.68 13.06 -6.29
N LYS A 131 31.19 13.66 -5.21
CA LYS A 131 31.00 13.15 -3.83
C LYS A 131 29.53 13.08 -3.43
N LYS A 132 28.76 14.15 -3.70
CA LYS A 132 27.32 14.17 -3.42
C LYS A 132 26.57 13.13 -4.24
N ALA A 133 26.91 12.99 -5.52
CA ALA A 133 26.31 11.96 -6.37
C ALA A 133 26.61 10.55 -5.84
N HIS A 134 27.83 10.31 -5.37
CA HIS A 134 28.20 9.03 -4.78
C HIS A 134 27.44 8.75 -3.47
N GLN A 135 27.32 9.75 -2.60
CA GLN A 135 26.53 9.64 -1.37
C GLN A 135 25.06 9.32 -1.65
N LEU A 136 24.44 10.03 -2.60
CA LEU A 136 23.06 9.75 -2.99
C LEU A 136 22.91 8.34 -3.59
N ASN A 137 23.90 7.88 -4.37
CA ASN A 137 23.88 6.53 -4.90
C ASN A 137 23.95 5.47 -3.79
N SER A 138 24.78 5.66 -2.76
CA SER A 138 24.80 4.74 -1.60
C SER A 138 23.49 4.75 -0.81
N GLU A 139 22.89 5.93 -0.60
CA GLU A 139 21.60 6.04 0.11
C GLU A 139 20.46 5.38 -0.68
N LEU A 140 20.51 5.46 -2.01
CA LEU A 140 19.56 4.76 -2.89
C LEU A 140 19.76 3.24 -2.86
N GLU A 141 21.00 2.77 -2.85
CA GLU A 141 21.31 1.35 -2.71
C GLU A 141 20.77 0.80 -1.39
N ASP A 142 21.03 1.48 -0.26
CA ASP A 142 20.54 1.09 1.07
C ASP A 142 19.00 1.10 1.13
N LEU A 143 18.35 2.15 0.62
CA LEU A 143 16.90 2.22 0.59
C LEU A 143 16.31 1.11 -0.29
N SER A 144 16.94 0.82 -1.43
CA SER A 144 16.50 -0.24 -2.31
C SER A 144 16.65 -1.62 -1.65
N ALA A 145 17.75 -1.88 -0.95
CA ALA A 145 17.98 -3.11 -0.23
C ALA A 145 16.91 -3.32 0.85
N ASN A 146 16.63 -2.29 1.66
CA ASN A 146 15.57 -2.33 2.67
C ASN A 146 14.18 -2.57 2.06
N LEU A 147 13.86 -1.90 0.95
CA LEU A 147 12.58 -2.08 0.26
C LEU A 147 12.43 -3.51 -0.27
N PHE A 148 13.48 -4.08 -0.86
CA PHE A 148 13.47 -5.46 -1.34
C PHE A 148 13.38 -6.46 -0.19
N GLU A 149 14.05 -6.21 0.93
CA GLU A 149 13.95 -7.06 2.12
C GLU A 149 12.52 -7.06 2.69
N GLN A 150 11.93 -5.88 2.87
CA GLN A 150 10.55 -5.73 3.35
C GLN A 150 9.55 -6.40 2.38
N ALA A 151 9.74 -6.21 1.08
CA ALA A 151 8.90 -6.85 0.07
C ALA A 151 9.02 -8.38 0.12
N ASN A 152 10.25 -8.90 0.27
CA ASN A 152 10.50 -10.33 0.39
C ASN A 152 9.88 -10.91 1.66
N GLU A 153 9.97 -10.22 2.79
CA GLU A 153 9.34 -10.61 4.05
C GLU A 153 7.82 -10.67 3.91
N MET A 154 7.21 -9.61 3.37
CA MET A 154 5.76 -9.54 3.13
C MET A 154 5.28 -10.71 2.26
N VAL A 155 5.96 -10.97 1.14
CA VAL A 155 5.64 -12.10 0.25
C VAL A 155 5.85 -13.44 0.95
N ALA A 156 6.88 -13.59 1.78
CA ALA A 156 7.10 -14.82 2.53
C ALA A 156 5.98 -15.07 3.56
N THR A 157 5.51 -14.04 4.27
CA THR A 157 4.38 -14.16 5.20
C THR A 157 3.10 -14.53 4.46
N GLU A 158 2.84 -13.93 3.31
CA GLU A 158 1.69 -14.27 2.46
C GLU A 158 1.76 -15.72 1.98
N ARG A 159 2.92 -16.17 1.46
CA ARG A 159 3.11 -17.57 1.04
C ARG A 159 2.87 -18.55 2.18
N LYS A 160 3.36 -18.26 3.39
CA LYS A 160 3.14 -19.09 4.58
C LYS A 160 1.65 -19.11 4.97
N ALA A 161 1.00 -17.95 5.01
CA ALA A 161 -0.42 -17.85 5.34
C ALA A 161 -1.30 -18.57 4.32
N ARG A 162 -1.00 -18.39 3.03
CA ARG A 162 -1.67 -19.04 1.91
C ARG A 162 -1.52 -20.56 2.00
N SER A 163 -0.31 -21.09 2.18
CA SER A 163 -0.07 -22.53 2.33
C SER A 163 -0.85 -23.12 3.51
N LYS A 164 -0.90 -22.43 4.66
CA LYS A 164 -1.69 -22.86 5.83
C LYS A 164 -3.19 -22.87 5.56
N LEU A 165 -3.70 -21.90 4.81
CA LEU A 165 -5.11 -21.86 4.41
C LEU A 165 -5.44 -22.95 3.40
N GLU A 166 -4.58 -23.15 2.40
CA GLU A 166 -4.72 -24.21 1.40
C GLU A 166 -4.74 -25.61 2.06
N GLU A 167 -3.86 -25.86 3.04
CA GLU A 167 -3.89 -27.09 3.84
C GLU A 167 -5.23 -27.25 4.58
N ARG A 168 -5.68 -26.20 5.27
CA ARG A 168 -6.95 -26.25 6.00
C ARG A 168 -8.11 -26.51 5.06
N VAL A 169 -8.18 -25.82 3.91
CA VAL A 169 -9.20 -26.04 2.87
C VAL A 169 -9.18 -27.49 2.40
N ALA A 170 -8.02 -28.06 2.08
CA ALA A 170 -7.90 -29.45 1.66
C ALA A 170 -8.45 -30.44 2.72
N THR A 171 -8.17 -30.21 4.02
CA THR A 171 -8.74 -31.04 5.08
C THR A 171 -10.26 -30.89 5.20
N LEU A 172 -10.81 -29.68 5.00
CA LEU A 172 -12.26 -29.45 5.01
C LEU A 172 -12.93 -30.18 3.85
N GLU A 173 -12.40 -30.04 2.65
CA GLU A 173 -12.92 -30.70 1.45
C GLU A 173 -12.92 -32.22 1.60
N GLN A 174 -11.86 -32.81 2.18
CA GLN A 174 -11.81 -34.24 2.43
C GLN A 174 -12.90 -34.69 3.41
N ARG A 175 -13.10 -33.94 4.50
CA ARG A 175 -14.16 -34.24 5.47
C ARG A 175 -15.55 -34.12 4.85
N ASP A 176 -15.78 -33.14 3.99
CA ASP A 176 -17.06 -32.96 3.33
C ASP A 176 -17.33 -34.04 2.29
N LYS A 177 -16.30 -34.48 1.55
CA LYS A 177 -16.39 -35.67 0.67
C LYS A 177 -16.78 -36.92 1.46
N ASP A 178 -16.16 -37.14 2.63
CA ASP A 178 -16.46 -38.32 3.45
C ASP A 178 -17.86 -38.27 4.07
N LYS A 179 -18.32 -37.09 4.50
CA LYS A 179 -19.72 -36.89 4.94
C LYS A 179 -20.71 -37.10 3.79
N SER A 180 -20.43 -36.56 2.61
CA SER A 180 -21.27 -36.74 1.42
C SER A 180 -21.45 -38.22 1.09
N LYS A 181 -20.37 -39.01 1.12
CA LYS A 181 -20.43 -40.48 0.91
C LYS A 181 -21.27 -41.19 1.97
N ARG A 182 -21.23 -40.73 3.23
CA ARG A 182 -22.06 -41.30 4.31
C ARG A 182 -23.54 -40.97 4.10
N LEU A 183 -23.84 -39.73 3.73
CA LEU A 183 -25.20 -39.31 3.40
C LEU A 183 -25.76 -40.09 2.22
N GLU A 184 -24.99 -40.26 1.15
CA GLU A 184 -25.40 -41.06 -0.01
C GLU A 184 -25.80 -42.50 0.37
N LYS A 185 -25.04 -43.14 1.26
CA LYS A 185 -25.37 -44.48 1.78
C LYS A 185 -26.68 -44.47 2.57
N ILE A 186 -26.90 -43.46 3.41
CA ILE A 186 -28.12 -43.31 4.20
C ILE A 186 -29.32 -43.04 3.30
N GLU A 187 -29.21 -42.15 2.32
CA GLU A 187 -30.24 -41.88 1.32
C GLU A 187 -30.58 -43.15 0.52
N GLY A 188 -29.58 -43.94 0.16
CA GLY A 188 -29.78 -45.24 -0.48
C GLY A 188 -30.57 -46.21 0.40
N ALA A 189 -30.33 -46.22 1.72
CA ALA A 189 -31.09 -47.03 2.67
C ALA A 189 -32.52 -46.51 2.88
N LEU A 190 -32.71 -45.20 2.99
CA LEU A 190 -34.02 -44.56 3.10
C LEU A 190 -34.88 -44.85 1.86
N LYS A 191 -34.33 -44.74 0.64
CA LYS A 191 -35.01 -45.13 -0.61
C LYS A 191 -35.43 -46.61 -0.64
N ARG A 192 -34.71 -47.49 0.05
CA ARG A 192 -35.12 -48.91 0.20
C ARG A 192 -36.26 -49.04 1.20
N LEU A 193 -36.16 -48.36 2.35
CA LEU A 193 -37.22 -48.33 3.37
C LEU A 193 -38.53 -47.76 2.82
N ASP A 194 -38.47 -46.67 2.05
CA ASP A 194 -39.67 -46.07 1.44
C ASP A 194 -40.35 -47.04 0.48
N ARG A 195 -39.58 -47.81 -0.32
CA ARG A 195 -40.14 -48.87 -1.18
C ARG A 195 -40.80 -50.00 -0.38
N VAL A 196 -40.19 -50.42 0.73
CA VAL A 196 -40.80 -51.42 1.60
C VAL A 196 -42.08 -50.87 2.24
N ARG A 197 -42.05 -49.61 2.68
CA ARG A 197 -43.20 -48.92 3.25
C ARG A 197 -44.37 -48.80 2.27
N THR A 198 -44.12 -48.51 1.00
CA THR A 198 -45.18 -48.46 -0.01
C THR A 198 -45.77 -49.84 -0.29
N LEU A 199 -44.97 -50.91 -0.29
CA LEU A 199 -45.46 -52.29 -0.46
C LEU A 199 -46.27 -52.79 0.73
N LEU A 200 -45.91 -52.36 1.95
CA LEU A 200 -46.63 -52.70 3.18
C LEU A 200 -47.81 -51.76 3.49
N ALA A 201 -48.02 -50.71 2.68
CA ALA A 201 -49.16 -49.82 2.85
C ALA A 201 -50.45 -50.62 2.58
N PRO A 202 -51.42 -50.63 3.51
CA PRO A 202 -52.66 -51.38 3.33
C PRO A 202 -53.40 -50.86 2.09
N PRO A 203 -54.09 -51.73 1.32
CA PRO A 203 -54.87 -51.29 0.18
C PRO A 203 -55.95 -50.32 0.69
N THR A 204 -55.92 -49.09 0.19
CA THR A 204 -56.99 -48.12 0.43
C THR A 204 -58.29 -48.72 -0.09
N PRO A 205 -59.33 -48.89 0.76
CA PRO A 205 -60.58 -49.49 0.32
C PRO A 205 -61.22 -48.63 -0.78
N PRO A 206 -61.80 -49.24 -1.83
CA PRO A 206 -62.57 -48.50 -2.82
C PRO A 206 -63.80 -47.88 -2.15
N THR A 207 -64.07 -46.63 -2.51
CA THR A 207 -65.26 -45.86 -2.11
C THR A 207 -66.51 -46.36 -2.82
#